data_AF-A0A2D9IL94-F1
#
_entry.id   AF-A0A2D9IL94-F1
#
_cell.length_a   1.000
_cell.length_b   1.000
_cell.length_c   1.000
_cell.angle_alpha   90.00
_cell.angle_beta   90.00
_cell.angle_gamma   90.00
#
_symmetry.space_group_name_H-M   'P 1'
#
loop_
_entity.id
_entity.type
_entity.pdbx_description
1 polymer ?
#
loop_
_entity_poly.entity_id
_entity_poly.type
_entity_poly.pdbx_seq_one_letter_code
_entity_poly.pdbx_strand_id
1 'polypeptide(L)'
;MNTEKVFKYFSYMGVFGLSIWVITPLVAENTTIFFLVFDGNYSELFDLTPGEGNGPSVMIFYPIVLYATPVYLHYKYIRTSNNIYVSILFDFWVIVAVLRLLSILSKGFVWDFYMQFAVPVEIVLPFIYFYFKKELSKV
;
A
#
# COMPACT_ATOMS: atom_id res chain seq x y z
N MET A 1 -23.33 13.21 7.67
CA MET A 1 -22.76 12.45 6.54
C MET A 1 -22.70 10.99 6.95
N ASN A 2 -23.18 10.04 6.14
CA ASN A 2 -23.18 8.61 6.50
C ASN A 2 -21.74 8.06 6.38
N THR A 3 -21.12 7.74 7.52
CA THR A 3 -19.75 7.20 7.61
C THR A 3 -19.54 5.95 6.77
N GLU A 4 -20.53 5.05 6.72
CA GLU A 4 -20.48 3.84 5.89
C GLU A 4 -20.37 4.21 4.40
N LYS A 5 -21.18 5.16 3.95
CA LYS A 5 -21.16 5.63 2.56
C LYS A 5 -19.80 6.26 2.21
N VAL A 6 -19.24 7.06 3.11
CA VAL A 6 -17.91 7.68 2.94
C VAL A 6 -16.83 6.61 2.87
N PHE A 7 -16.83 5.64 3.78
CA PHE A 7 -15.83 4.59 3.78
C PHE A 7 -15.98 3.64 2.57
N LYS A 8 -17.19 3.47 2.04
CA LYS A 8 -17.41 2.73 0.79
C LYS A 8 -16.80 3.46 -0.41
N TYR A 9 -16.95 4.78 -0.51
CA TYR A 9 -16.25 5.57 -1.53
C TYR A 9 -14.73 5.51 -1.38
N PHE A 10 -14.24 5.65 -0.15
CA PHE A 10 -12.83 5.48 0.16
C PHE A 10 -12.33 4.09 -0.26
N SER A 11 -13.12 3.04 -0.05
CA SER A 11 -12.79 1.68 -0.47
C SER A 11 -12.77 1.52 -1.99
N TYR A 12 -13.66 2.16 -2.75
CA TYR A 12 -13.59 2.17 -4.22
C TYR A 12 -12.29 2.83 -4.71
N MET A 13 -11.91 3.96 -4.11
CA MET A 13 -10.64 4.61 -4.41
C MET A 13 -9.45 3.72 -4.03
N GLY A 14 -9.53 3.03 -2.89
CA GLY A 14 -8.51 2.07 -2.45
C GLY A 14 -8.32 0.93 -3.45
N VAL A 15 -9.41 0.30 -3.91
CA VAL A 15 -9.34 -0.74 -4.95
C VAL A 15 -8.67 -0.22 -6.21
N PHE A 16 -9.14 0.91 -6.76
CA PHE A 16 -8.60 1.45 -7.99
C PHE A 16 -7.12 1.87 -7.85
N GLY A 17 -6.82 2.65 -6.83
CA GLY A 17 -5.48 3.18 -6.60
C GLY A 17 -4.46 2.09 -6.33
N LEU A 18 -4.74 1.17 -5.39
CA LEU A 18 -3.82 0.10 -5.04
C LEU A 18 -3.65 -0.93 -6.16
N SER A 19 -4.67 -1.17 -6.98
CA SER A 19 -4.52 -2.02 -8.17
C SER A 19 -3.54 -1.43 -9.19
N ILE A 20 -3.48 -0.10 -9.34
CA ILE A 20 -2.44 0.55 -10.18
C ILE A 20 -1.05 0.23 -9.61
N TRP A 21 -0.86 0.36 -8.30
CA TRP A 21 0.41 0.01 -7.64
C TRP A 21 0.83 -1.46 -7.82
N VAL A 22 -0.13 -2.38 -7.98
CA VAL A 22 0.13 -3.80 -8.24
C VAL A 22 0.41 -4.07 -9.73
N ILE A 23 -0.38 -3.48 -10.62
CA ILE A 23 -0.36 -3.80 -12.06
C ILE A 23 0.75 -3.06 -12.79
N THR A 24 0.95 -1.78 -12.51
CA THR A 24 1.89 -0.95 -13.28
C THR A 24 3.31 -1.52 -13.28
N PRO A 25 3.88 -2.01 -12.16
CA PRO A 25 5.19 -2.68 -12.15
C PRO A 25 5.29 -3.92 -13.05
N LEU A 26 4.17 -4.57 -13.37
CA LEU A 26 4.13 -5.81 -14.17
C LEU A 26 4.04 -5.56 -15.67
N VAL A 27 3.58 -4.38 -16.07
CA VAL A 27 3.21 -4.11 -17.48
C VAL A 27 3.92 -2.91 -18.09
N ALA A 28 4.45 -2.01 -17.26
CA ALA A 28 5.14 -0.82 -17.74
C ALA A 28 6.65 -1.07 -17.82
N GLU A 29 7.24 -0.72 -18.97
CA GLU A 29 8.68 -0.80 -19.20
C GLU A 29 9.42 0.42 -18.64
N ASN A 30 8.77 1.59 -18.60
CA ASN A 30 9.33 2.83 -18.07
C ASN A 30 8.51 3.31 -16.86
N THR A 31 9.13 4.00 -15.90
CA THR A 31 8.39 4.64 -14.81
C THR A 31 7.35 5.60 -15.35
N THR A 32 6.11 5.41 -14.92
CA THR A 32 4.97 6.24 -15.35
C THR A 32 4.90 7.55 -14.54
N ILE A 33 3.99 8.45 -14.91
CA ILE A 33 3.75 9.76 -14.26
C ILE A 33 3.48 9.68 -12.74
N PHE A 34 3.19 8.49 -12.20
CA PHE A 34 3.07 8.25 -10.77
C PHE A 34 4.42 8.20 -10.04
N PHE A 35 5.53 8.12 -10.79
CA PHE A 35 6.90 7.95 -10.31
C PHE A 35 7.82 9.04 -10.90
N LEU A 36 7.34 10.30 -11.00
CA LEU A 36 8.05 11.47 -11.55
C LEU A 36 9.45 11.77 -10.93
N VAL A 37 9.84 11.04 -9.88
CA VAL A 37 11.08 11.25 -9.12
C VAL A 37 12.03 10.05 -9.22
N PHE A 38 11.72 9.04 -10.04
CA PHE A 38 12.61 7.91 -10.31
C PHE A 38 12.96 7.85 -11.80
N ASP A 39 14.22 8.17 -12.11
CA ASP A 39 14.77 8.23 -13.46
C ASP A 39 15.35 6.86 -13.89
N GLY A 40 14.54 5.81 -13.77
CA GLY A 40 14.91 4.42 -14.08
C GLY A 40 13.69 3.59 -14.51
N ASN A 41 13.90 2.34 -14.88
CA ASN A 41 12.81 1.45 -15.30
C ASN A 41 12.24 0.62 -14.13
N TYR A 42 11.05 0.02 -14.31
CA TYR A 42 10.44 -0.82 -13.28
C TYR A 42 11.29 -2.05 -12.91
N SER A 43 12.12 -2.54 -13.83
CA SER A 43 13.08 -3.62 -13.54
C SER A 43 14.19 -3.18 -12.58
N GLU A 44 14.67 -1.94 -12.67
CA GLU A 44 15.65 -1.37 -11.74
C GLU A 44 15.01 -1.03 -10.39
N LEU A 45 13.79 -0.50 -10.39
CA LEU A 45 13.07 -0.18 -9.15
C LEU A 45 12.76 -1.42 -8.32
N PHE A 46 12.46 -2.55 -8.97
CA PHE A 46 12.06 -3.80 -8.32
C PHE A 46 13.11 -4.92 -8.44
N ASP A 47 14.30 -4.62 -8.95
CA ASP A 47 15.44 -5.53 -9.06
C ASP A 47 15.12 -6.84 -9.82
N LEU A 48 14.47 -6.74 -10.98
CA LEU A 48 13.82 -7.88 -11.66
C LEU A 48 14.73 -8.68 -12.58
N THR A 49 15.82 -8.12 -13.09
CA THR A 49 16.77 -8.79 -13.99
C THR A 49 18.09 -8.01 -14.12
N PRO A 50 19.28 -8.67 -14.10
CA PRO A 50 19.74 -9.67 -13.14
C PRO A 50 20.12 -8.95 -11.84
N GLY A 51 19.25 -9.06 -10.84
CA GLY A 51 19.37 -8.25 -9.63
C GLY A 51 20.49 -8.70 -8.70
N GLU A 52 21.61 -7.99 -8.71
CA GLU A 52 22.69 -8.17 -7.73
C GLU A 52 22.38 -7.48 -6.39
N GLY A 53 21.34 -6.65 -6.31
CA GLY A 53 21.00 -5.86 -5.13
C GLY A 53 20.31 -6.65 -4.02
N ASN A 54 19.49 -7.65 -4.37
CA ASN A 54 18.63 -8.38 -3.42
C ASN A 54 18.67 -9.91 -3.54
N GLY A 55 19.54 -10.47 -4.40
CA GLY A 55 19.66 -11.91 -4.63
C GLY A 55 18.50 -12.51 -5.46
N PRO A 56 18.48 -13.83 -5.70
CA PRO A 56 17.53 -14.50 -6.61
C PRO A 56 16.05 -14.53 -6.15
N SER A 57 15.73 -13.81 -5.07
CA SER A 57 14.37 -13.69 -4.57
C SER A 57 13.65 -12.58 -5.31
N VAL A 58 12.56 -12.91 -6.00
CA VAL A 58 11.75 -11.95 -6.76
C VAL A 58 11.15 -10.91 -5.80
N MET A 59 11.85 -9.79 -5.62
CA MET A 59 11.45 -8.64 -4.80
C MET A 59 10.09 -8.09 -5.22
N ILE A 60 9.61 -8.36 -6.44
CA ILE A 60 8.26 -8.00 -6.92
C ILE A 60 7.14 -8.63 -6.11
N PHE A 61 7.33 -9.81 -5.53
CA PHE A 61 6.25 -10.53 -4.84
C PHE A 61 5.86 -9.83 -3.53
N TYR A 62 6.83 -9.24 -2.83
CA TYR A 62 6.61 -8.52 -1.58
C TYR A 62 5.69 -7.28 -1.72
N PRO A 63 5.99 -6.28 -2.58
CA PRO A 63 5.13 -5.12 -2.77
C PRO A 63 3.79 -5.51 -3.39
N ILE A 64 3.75 -6.52 -4.28
CA ILE A 64 2.47 -7.00 -4.82
C ILE A 64 1.58 -7.56 -3.71
N VAL A 65 2.09 -8.43 -2.83
CA VAL A 65 1.30 -8.98 -1.72
C VAL A 65 0.91 -7.88 -0.74
N LEU A 66 1.81 -6.94 -0.47
CA LEU A 66 1.57 -5.77 0.40
C LEU A 66 0.38 -4.93 -0.08
N TYR A 67 0.24 -4.70 -1.39
CA TYR A 67 -0.85 -3.88 -1.93
C TYR A 67 -2.07 -4.67 -2.41
N ALA A 68 -1.93 -5.94 -2.81
CA ALA A 68 -3.04 -6.80 -3.19
C ALA A 68 -3.92 -7.20 -1.99
N THR A 69 -3.32 -7.36 -0.80
CA THR A 69 -4.04 -7.67 0.44
C THR A 69 -5.08 -6.59 0.79
N PRO A 70 -4.74 -5.30 0.87
CA PRO A 70 -5.72 -4.25 1.12
C PRO A 70 -6.75 -4.09 -0.02
N VAL A 71 -6.38 -4.33 -1.29
CA VAL A 71 -7.36 -4.39 -2.42
C VAL A 71 -8.44 -5.43 -2.14
N TYR A 72 -8.04 -6.65 -1.77
CA TYR A 72 -8.97 -7.72 -1.45
C TYR A 72 -9.88 -7.35 -0.28
N LEU A 73 -9.33 -6.78 0.79
CA LEU A 73 -10.10 -6.38 1.97
C LEU A 73 -11.10 -5.25 1.67
N HIS A 74 -10.72 -4.26 0.86
CA HIS A 74 -11.66 -3.25 0.38
C HIS A 74 -12.78 -3.85 -0.46
N TYR A 75 -12.46 -4.78 -1.35
CA TYR A 75 -13.48 -5.46 -2.16
C TYR A 75 -14.45 -6.26 -1.29
N LYS A 76 -13.94 -6.96 -0.27
CA LYS A 76 -14.76 -7.66 0.72
C LYS A 76 -15.66 -6.71 1.49
N TYR A 77 -15.15 -5.56 1.92
CA TYR A 77 -15.97 -4.52 2.55
C TYR A 77 -17.06 -4.02 1.59
N ILE A 78 -16.72 -3.61 0.37
CA ILE A 78 -17.69 -3.08 -0.62
C ILE A 78 -18.86 -4.05 -0.84
N ARG A 79 -18.57 -5.35 -0.90
CA ARG A 79 -19.57 -6.41 -1.13
C ARG A 79 -20.46 -6.67 0.08
N THR A 80 -19.94 -6.53 1.30
CA THR A 80 -20.61 -7.03 2.51
C THR A 80 -21.01 -5.95 3.52
N SER A 81 -20.46 -4.74 3.39
CA SER A 81 -20.49 -3.67 4.40
C SER A 81 -20.06 -4.12 5.81
N ASN A 82 -19.30 -5.23 5.92
CA ASN A 82 -18.93 -5.77 7.23
C ASN A 82 -17.71 -5.05 7.81
N ASN A 83 -17.88 -4.44 8.98
CA ASN A 83 -16.87 -3.65 9.68
C ASN A 83 -15.63 -4.45 10.13
N ILE A 84 -15.70 -5.79 10.14
CA ILE A 84 -14.52 -6.63 10.40
C ILE A 84 -13.39 -6.33 9.40
N TYR A 85 -13.72 -6.07 8.14
CA TYR A 85 -12.72 -5.77 7.10
C TYR A 85 -12.02 -4.43 7.34
N VAL A 86 -12.70 -3.47 7.98
CA VAL A 86 -12.09 -2.18 8.38
C VAL A 86 -11.12 -2.39 9.53
N SER A 87 -11.47 -3.25 10.49
CA SER A 87 -10.58 -3.63 11.58
C SER A 87 -9.32 -4.32 11.07
N ILE A 88 -9.48 -5.27 10.14
CA ILE A 88 -8.33 -5.97 9.53
C ILE A 88 -7.46 -4.99 8.73
N LEU A 89 -8.07 -4.06 7.96
CA LEU A 89 -7.31 -3.01 7.25
C LEU A 89 -6.53 -2.13 8.23
N PHE A 90 -7.13 -1.72 9.35
CA PHE A 90 -6.41 -0.98 10.38
C PHE A 90 -5.21 -1.76 10.91
N ASP A 91 -5.40 -2.99 11.35
CA ASP A 91 -4.33 -3.81 11.93
C ASP A 91 -3.22 -4.07 10.90
N PHE A 92 -3.59 -4.32 9.63
CA PHE A 92 -2.66 -4.48 8.53
C PHE A 92 -1.75 -3.26 8.36
N TRP A 93 -2.33 -2.06 8.23
CA TRP A 93 -1.52 -0.86 8.03
C TRP A 93 -0.69 -0.49 9.26
N VAL A 94 -1.14 -0.81 10.47
CA VAL A 94 -0.32 -0.67 11.69
C VAL A 94 0.92 -1.56 11.61
N ILE A 95 0.76 -2.84 11.21
CA ILE A 95 1.90 -3.74 11.03
C ILE A 95 2.88 -3.19 10.00
N VAL A 96 2.38 -2.71 8.85
CA VAL A 96 3.21 -2.12 7.80
C VAL A 96 3.97 -0.89 8.31
N ALA A 97 3.30 0.02 9.03
CA ALA A 97 3.94 1.20 9.62
C ALA A 97 5.04 0.83 10.62
N VAL A 98 4.80 -0.17 11.48
CA VAL A 98 5.81 -0.66 12.44
C VAL A 98 7.01 -1.26 11.71
N LEU A 99 6.77 -2.13 10.72
CA LEU A 99 7.84 -2.70 9.90
C LEU A 99 8.64 -1.61 9.18
N ARG A 100 7.97 -0.55 8.73
CA ARG A 100 8.65 0.58 8.10
C ARG A 100 9.56 1.32 9.05
N LEU A 101 9.08 1.64 10.25
CA LEU A 101 9.89 2.29 11.28
C LEU A 101 11.11 1.43 11.64
N LEU A 102 10.93 0.11 11.78
CA LEU A 102 12.05 -0.83 12.02
C LEU A 102 13.04 -0.86 10.85
N SER A 103 12.57 -0.81 9.60
CA SER A 103 13.43 -0.73 8.42
C SER A 103 14.27 0.56 8.41
N ILE A 104 13.67 1.70 8.73
CA ILE A 104 14.37 3.00 8.79
C ILE A 104 15.38 3.01 9.94
N LEU A 105 15.01 2.47 11.11
CA LEU A 105 15.91 2.38 12.27
C LEU A 105 17.11 1.44 12.00
N SER A 106 16.91 0.37 11.23
CA SER A 106 17.97 -0.63 10.97
C SER A 106 18.91 -0.25 9.83
N LYS A 107 18.39 0.29 8.72
CA LYS A 107 19.21 0.66 7.55
C LYS A 107 19.62 2.13 7.53
N GLY A 108 19.11 2.93 8.46
CA GLY A 108 19.22 4.37 8.41
C GLY A 108 18.21 5.00 7.44
N PHE A 109 18.15 6.32 7.46
CA PHE A 109 17.27 7.09 6.60
C PHE A 109 17.90 7.32 5.23
N VAL A 110 17.22 6.88 4.17
CA VAL A 110 17.61 7.14 2.78
C VAL A 110 16.45 7.86 2.10
N TRP A 111 16.74 9.00 1.49
CA TRP A 111 15.72 9.80 0.80
C TRP A 111 15.58 9.33 -0.65
N ASP A 112 14.81 8.26 -0.85
CA ASP A 112 14.53 7.67 -2.16
C ASP A 112 13.04 7.80 -2.54
N PHE A 113 12.68 7.25 -3.71
CA PHE A 113 11.29 7.19 -4.17
C PHE A 113 10.37 6.54 -3.12
N TYR A 114 10.84 5.48 -2.48
CA TYR A 114 10.07 4.75 -1.48
C TYR A 114 9.72 5.64 -0.28
N MET A 115 10.70 6.38 0.22
CA MET A 115 10.57 7.31 1.35
C MET A 115 9.66 8.50 1.05
N GLN A 116 9.56 8.93 -0.20
CA GLN A 116 8.72 10.06 -0.60
C GLN A 116 7.25 9.69 -0.81
N PHE A 117 6.96 8.48 -1.29
CA PHE A 117 5.60 8.09 -1.70
C PHE A 117 5.01 6.98 -0.84
N ALA A 118 5.73 5.88 -0.65
CA ALA A 118 5.20 4.74 0.10
C ALA A 118 5.17 5.03 1.60
N VAL A 119 6.25 5.56 2.17
CA VAL A 119 6.35 5.76 3.63
C VAL A 119 5.30 6.74 4.19
N PRO A 120 5.05 7.91 3.58
CA PRO A 120 4.03 8.81 4.10
C PRO A 120 2.64 8.16 4.07
N VAL A 121 2.33 7.42 3.01
CA VAL A 121 1.06 6.69 2.89
C VAL A 121 0.95 5.60 3.96
N GLU A 122 2.00 4.78 4.11
CA GLU A 122 2.07 3.72 5.12
C GLU A 122 1.93 4.24 6.56
N ILE A 123 2.43 5.44 6.85
CA ILE A 123 2.31 6.08 8.17
C ILE A 123 0.93 6.72 8.37
N VAL A 124 0.34 7.32 7.33
CA VAL A 124 -0.93 8.04 7.44
C VAL A 124 -2.14 7.09 7.45
N LEU A 125 -2.11 6.01 6.66
CA LEU A 125 -3.23 5.08 6.54
C LEU A 125 -3.70 4.48 7.87
N PRO A 126 -2.84 4.05 8.81
CA PRO A 126 -3.27 3.60 10.14
C PRO A 126 -4.20 4.57 10.85
N PHE A 127 -3.93 5.87 10.79
CA PHE A 127 -4.77 6.90 11.43
C PHE A 127 -6.12 7.05 10.74
N ILE A 128 -6.14 6.99 9.41
CA ILE A 128 -7.38 7.02 8.61
C ILE A 128 -8.25 5.80 8.95
N TYR A 129 -7.68 4.61 8.97
CA TYR A 129 -8.43 3.39 9.30
C TYR A 129 -8.85 3.35 10.77
N PHE A 130 -8.05 3.89 11.69
CA PHE A 130 -8.42 4.03 13.09
C PHE A 130 -9.67 4.90 13.24
N TYR A 131 -9.72 6.04 12.54
CA TYR A 131 -10.89 6.91 12.51
C TYR A 131 -12.13 6.15 12.03
N PHE A 132 -12.05 5.47 10.88
CA PHE A 132 -13.19 4.73 10.34
C PHE A 132 -13.61 3.55 11.21
N LYS A 133 -12.66 2.80 11.78
CA LYS A 133 -12.94 1.73 12.75
C LYS A 133 -13.74 2.28 13.93
N LYS A 134 -13.30 3.39 14.52
CA LYS A 134 -13.98 4.02 15.65
C LYS A 134 -15.39 4.52 15.29
N GLU A 135 -15.56 5.19 14.15
CA GLU A 135 -16.86 5.73 13.77
C GLU A 135 -17.86 4.64 13.33
N LEU A 136 -17.39 3.58 12.67
CA LEU A 136 -18.25 2.47 12.23
C LEU A 136 -18.62 1.51 13.37
N SER A 137 -17.86 1.46 14.47
CA SER A 137 -18.22 0.70 15.67
C SER A 137 -19.25 1.38 16.58
N LYS A 138 -19.60 2.64 16.32
CA LYS A 138 -20.66 3.37 17.06
C LYS A 138 -22.05 3.18 16.47
N VAL A 139 -22.13 2.62 15.27
CA VAL A 139 -23.35 2.34 14.51
C VAL A 139 -23.80 0.92 14.81
#